data_AF-A0A0L0FWV9-F1
#
_entry.id   AF-A0A0L0FWV9-F1
#
_cell.length_a   1.000
_cell.length_b   1.000
_cell.length_c   1.000
_cell.angle_alpha   90.00
_cell.angle_beta   90.00
_cell.angle_gamma   90.00
#
_symmetry.space_group_name_H-M   'P 1'
#
loop_
_entity.id
_entity.type
_entity.pdbx_description
1 polymer ?
#
loop_
_entity_poly.entity_id
_entity_poly.type
_entity_poly.pdbx_seq_one_letter_code
_entity_poly.pdbx_strand_id
1 'polypeptide(L)'
;MLRAFVLKVAQRMKAAQLEMILVIPPMRYTSERQMSTFFDRKDFDVLKKEIAFFSIMTYDFSSRPGPNAPINWTRAAIEMLVPENITAERNKILVGLNFYGYDYSPTNTRALVNTEYSAIVHNEALDLACKWSHEYREMEFRYKVHNEIHEMWYPTPNSVRARIDLSRELNVGISIWEIGQGIEPFYDYL
;
A
#
# COMPACT_ATOMS: atom_id res chain seq x y z
N MET A 1 20.16 6.10 -16.72
CA MET A 1 20.04 7.57 -16.65
C MET A 1 19.35 8.03 -15.37
N LEU A 2 18.15 7.49 -15.05
CA LEU A 2 17.40 7.85 -13.83
C LEU A 2 18.15 7.57 -12.51
N ARG A 3 18.69 6.36 -12.31
CA ARG A 3 19.46 6.02 -11.09
C ARG A 3 20.60 6.99 -10.78
N ALA A 4 21.38 7.35 -11.80
CA ALA A 4 22.50 8.28 -11.65
C ALA A 4 22.03 9.69 -11.27
N PHE A 5 20.90 10.13 -11.81
CA PHE A 5 20.26 11.38 -11.43
C PHE A 5 19.80 11.35 -9.96
N VAL A 6 19.06 10.32 -9.56
CA VAL A 6 18.59 10.15 -8.17
C VAL A 6 19.77 10.14 -7.19
N LEU A 7 20.83 9.39 -7.50
CA LEU A 7 22.04 9.34 -6.67
C LEU A 7 22.67 10.74 -6.50
N LYS A 8 22.78 11.51 -7.59
CA LYS A 8 23.34 12.87 -7.56
C LYS A 8 22.48 13.83 -6.73
N VAL A 9 21.15 13.70 -6.80
CA VAL A 9 20.23 14.48 -5.97
C VAL A 9 20.37 14.08 -4.49
N ALA A 10 20.37 12.79 -4.18
CA ALA A 10 20.50 12.29 -2.81
C ALA A 10 21.81 12.76 -2.15
N GLN A 11 22.94 12.70 -2.88
CA GLN A 11 24.23 13.22 -2.41
C GLN A 11 24.18 14.72 -2.10
N ARG A 12 23.49 15.51 -2.93
CA ARG A 12 23.32 16.95 -2.69
C ARG A 12 22.41 17.26 -1.50
N MET A 13 21.30 16.54 -1.35
CA MET A 13 20.40 16.66 -0.20
C MET A 13 21.16 16.36 1.10
N LYS A 14 21.89 15.24 1.13
CA LYS A 14 22.70 14.84 2.29
C LYS A 14 23.81 15.84 2.61
N ALA A 15 24.51 16.36 1.60
CA ALA A 15 25.51 17.42 1.80
C ALA A 15 24.91 18.71 2.36
N ALA A 16 23.62 18.97 2.07
CA ALA A 16 22.84 20.07 2.64
C ALA A 16 22.15 19.70 3.98
N GLN A 17 22.47 18.55 4.57
CA GLN A 17 21.85 18.04 5.80
C GLN A 17 20.33 17.86 5.70
N LEU A 18 19.82 17.53 4.52
CA LEU A 18 18.43 17.20 4.25
C LEU A 18 18.25 15.69 4.08
N GLU A 19 17.15 15.17 4.58
CA GLU A 19 16.73 13.79 4.33
C GLU A 19 16.03 13.68 2.98
N MET A 20 16.27 12.56 2.30
CA MET A 20 15.55 12.20 1.08
C MET A 20 14.81 10.89 1.32
N ILE A 21 13.49 10.92 1.09
CA ILE A 21 12.64 9.74 1.00
C ILE A 21 12.36 9.49 -0.48
N LEU A 22 12.63 8.28 -0.96
CA LEU A 22 12.34 7.91 -2.34
C LEU A 22 11.10 7.03 -2.40
N VAL A 23 10.11 7.45 -3.17
CA VAL A 23 8.93 6.63 -3.48
C VAL A 23 9.31 5.61 -4.53
N ILE A 24 8.99 4.33 -4.29
CA ILE A 24 9.29 3.22 -5.19
C ILE A 24 8.07 2.32 -5.40
N PRO A 25 7.88 1.73 -6.59
CA PRO A 25 6.86 0.72 -6.79
C PRO A 25 7.23 -0.57 -6.04
N PRO A 26 6.23 -1.39 -5.67
CA PRO A 26 6.47 -2.70 -5.07
C PRO A 26 7.10 -3.64 -6.10
N MET A 27 8.04 -4.47 -5.65
CA MET A 27 8.53 -5.57 -6.48
C MET A 27 7.39 -6.57 -6.72
N ARG A 28 7.24 -7.03 -7.97
CA ARG A 28 6.22 -8.00 -8.38
C ARG A 28 6.88 -9.18 -9.08
N TYR A 29 6.44 -10.40 -8.79
CA TYR A 29 6.66 -11.54 -9.67
C TYR A 29 5.74 -11.39 -10.88
N THR A 30 6.26 -11.39 -12.10
CA THR A 30 5.42 -11.63 -13.28
C THR A 30 5.47 -13.11 -13.64
N SER A 31 4.43 -13.61 -14.32
CA SER A 31 4.27 -15.03 -14.70
C SER A 31 5.38 -15.52 -15.63
N GLU A 32 6.04 -14.59 -16.32
CA GLU A 32 7.33 -14.82 -16.96
C GLU A 32 8.38 -14.37 -15.96
N ARG A 33 9.48 -15.10 -15.75
CA ARG A 33 10.55 -14.75 -14.78
C ARG A 33 11.20 -13.36 -14.95
N GLN A 34 10.65 -12.49 -15.79
CA GLN A 34 10.91 -11.07 -15.83
C GLN A 34 10.30 -10.39 -14.61
N MET A 35 11.14 -10.05 -13.64
CA MET A 35 10.82 -9.01 -12.67
C MET A 35 10.62 -7.70 -13.44
N SER A 36 9.38 -7.22 -13.61
CA SER A 36 9.16 -5.87 -14.13
C SER A 36 9.68 -4.90 -13.08
N THR A 37 10.88 -4.37 -13.26
CA THR A 37 11.49 -3.54 -12.23
C THR A 37 11.84 -2.18 -12.79
N PHE A 38 10.93 -1.24 -12.54
CA PHE A 38 11.30 0.17 -12.50
C PHE A 38 12.30 0.44 -11.34
N PHE A 39 12.28 -0.41 -10.31
CA PHE A 39 13.20 -0.38 -9.18
C PHE A 39 13.43 -1.80 -8.65
N ASP A 40 14.68 -2.23 -8.51
CA ASP A 40 15.06 -3.54 -7.97
C ASP A 40 16.06 -3.45 -6.80
N ARG A 41 16.53 -4.62 -6.36
CA ARG A 41 17.58 -4.71 -5.34
C ARG A 41 18.90 -4.05 -5.76
N LYS A 42 19.31 -4.13 -7.03
CA LYS A 42 20.55 -3.49 -7.49
C LYS A 42 20.43 -1.98 -7.37
N ASP A 43 19.25 -1.42 -7.66
CA ASP A 43 18.99 0.00 -7.45
C ASP A 43 19.01 0.38 -5.97
N PHE A 44 18.37 -0.42 -5.11
CA PHE A 44 18.41 -0.25 -3.66
C PHE A 44 19.84 -0.25 -3.11
N ASP A 45 20.67 -1.23 -3.49
CA ASP A 45 22.05 -1.34 -3.00
C ASP A 45 22.93 -0.14 -3.37
N VAL A 46 22.71 0.45 -4.55
CA VAL A 46 23.41 1.66 -4.99
C VAL A 46 22.95 2.89 -4.21
N LEU A 47 21.66 2.98 -3.88
CA LEU A 47 21.04 4.19 -3.36
C LEU A 47 20.92 4.25 -1.83
N LYS A 48 20.88 3.10 -1.14
CA LYS A 48 20.55 3.00 0.30
C LYS A 48 21.48 3.79 1.24
N LYS A 49 22.70 4.10 0.80
CA LYS A 49 23.67 4.90 1.59
C LYS A 49 23.37 6.40 1.58
N GLU A 50 22.69 6.88 0.54
CA GLU A 50 22.40 8.31 0.36
C GLU A 50 20.93 8.66 0.61
N ILE A 51 20.05 7.67 0.56
CA ILE A 51 18.61 7.82 0.81
C ILE A 51 18.30 7.45 2.26
N ALA A 52 17.49 8.27 2.93
CA ALA A 52 17.08 8.04 4.31
C ALA A 52 16.13 6.84 4.39
N PHE A 53 15.01 6.93 3.65
CA PHE A 53 13.97 5.91 3.59
C PHE A 53 13.44 5.66 2.17
N PHE A 54 12.89 4.47 1.95
CA PHE A 54 12.19 4.09 0.72
C PHE A 54 10.71 3.84 1.05
N SER A 55 9.82 4.65 0.48
CA SER A 55 8.38 4.49 0.62
C SER A 55 7.86 3.58 -0.48
N ILE A 56 7.55 2.33 -0.14
CA ILE A 56 7.06 1.34 -1.10
C ILE A 56 5.55 1.52 -1.26
N MET A 57 5.08 1.73 -2.49
CA MET A 57 3.65 1.86 -2.81
C MET A 57 2.95 0.49 -2.78
N THR A 58 2.87 -0.14 -1.61
CA THR A 58 2.21 -1.44 -1.39
C THR A 58 0.69 -1.32 -1.30
N TYR A 59 0.10 -0.64 -2.29
CA TYR A 59 -1.33 -0.51 -2.53
C TYR A 59 -1.59 -0.45 -4.05
N ASP A 60 -2.85 -0.26 -4.46
CA ASP A 60 -3.29 -0.36 -5.86
C ASP A 60 -2.90 -1.71 -6.51
N PHE A 61 -3.14 -2.80 -5.77
CA PHE A 61 -2.88 -4.15 -6.26
C PHE A 61 -3.81 -4.54 -7.41
N SER A 62 -5.11 -4.30 -7.25
CA SER A 62 -6.14 -4.78 -8.16
C SER A 62 -6.43 -3.80 -9.30
N SER A 63 -6.40 -4.28 -10.54
CA SER A 63 -6.82 -3.54 -11.75
C SER A 63 -8.30 -3.77 -12.12
N ARG A 64 -8.98 -4.62 -11.35
CA ARG A 64 -10.37 -5.06 -11.44
C ARG A 64 -10.93 -5.15 -10.02
N PRO A 65 -12.23 -5.42 -9.80
CA PRO A 65 -12.75 -5.60 -8.45
C PRO A 65 -11.88 -6.57 -7.64
N GLY A 66 -11.41 -6.12 -6.47
CA GLY A 66 -10.47 -6.88 -5.67
C GLY A 66 -9.81 -6.05 -4.57
N PRO A 67 -8.99 -6.70 -3.72
CA PRO A 67 -8.32 -6.08 -2.58
C PRO A 67 -7.37 -4.96 -3.00
N ASN A 68 -7.20 -3.96 -2.13
CA ASN A 68 -6.32 -2.83 -2.38
C ASN A 68 -4.84 -3.22 -2.22
N ALA A 69 -4.53 -4.03 -1.20
CA ALA A 69 -3.18 -4.30 -0.74
C ALA A 69 -3.06 -5.67 -0.05
N PRO A 70 -3.26 -6.81 -0.71
CA PRO A 70 -3.23 -8.13 -0.06
C PRO A 70 -2.01 -8.31 0.87
N ILE A 71 -2.24 -8.81 2.09
CA ILE A 71 -1.18 -8.84 3.10
C ILE A 71 0.04 -9.68 2.68
N ASN A 72 -0.19 -10.81 2.00
CA ASN A 72 0.88 -11.69 1.53
C ASN A 72 1.68 -11.06 0.39
N TRP A 73 1.01 -10.30 -0.49
CA TRP A 73 1.67 -9.53 -1.54
C TRP A 73 2.51 -8.38 -0.96
N THR A 74 1.98 -7.69 0.05
CA THR A 74 2.70 -6.63 0.78
C THR A 74 3.99 -7.18 1.42
N ARG A 75 3.88 -8.32 2.11
CA ARG A 75 5.04 -9.04 2.66
C ARG A 75 6.07 -9.40 1.57
N ALA A 76 5.61 -10.03 0.49
CA ALA A 76 6.48 -10.45 -0.60
C ALA A 76 7.23 -9.27 -1.22
N ALA A 77 6.57 -8.11 -1.42
CA ALA A 77 7.22 -6.91 -1.95
C ALA A 77 8.40 -6.44 -1.07
N ILE A 78 8.28 -6.56 0.26
CA ILE A 78 9.35 -6.23 1.21
C ILE A 78 10.45 -7.29 1.19
N GLU A 79 10.10 -8.58 1.30
CA GLU A 79 11.05 -9.69 1.37
C GLU A 79 11.83 -9.89 0.06
N MET A 80 11.23 -9.56 -1.10
CA MET A 80 11.95 -9.55 -2.37
C MET A 80 13.02 -8.46 -2.45
N LEU A 81 12.74 -7.29 -1.86
CA LEU A 81 13.68 -6.16 -1.86
C LEU A 81 14.75 -6.35 -0.77
N VAL A 82 14.32 -6.69 0.44
CA VAL A 82 15.16 -6.93 1.61
C VAL A 82 14.84 -8.30 2.24
N PRO A 83 15.45 -9.38 1.70
CA PRO A 83 15.33 -10.75 2.19
C PRO A 83 15.65 -10.94 3.68
N GLU A 84 15.16 -12.05 4.25
CA GLU A 84 15.29 -12.38 5.67
C GLU A 84 16.75 -12.49 6.16
N ASN A 85 17.69 -12.88 5.30
CA ASN A 85 19.09 -13.02 5.69
C ASN A 85 19.85 -11.69 5.87
N ILE A 86 19.19 -10.55 5.64
CA ILE A 86 19.78 -9.20 5.65
C ILE A 86 18.81 -8.14 6.19
N THR A 87 18.06 -8.51 7.24
CA THR A 87 17.04 -7.67 7.87
C THR A 87 17.57 -6.35 8.44
N ALA A 88 18.87 -6.19 8.65
CA ALA A 88 19.49 -4.94 9.09
C ALA A 88 19.19 -3.74 8.17
N GLU A 89 18.79 -3.99 6.92
CA GLU A 89 18.45 -2.94 5.94
C GLU A 89 16.95 -2.58 5.94
N ARG A 90 16.12 -3.32 6.68
CA ARG A 90 14.65 -3.11 6.75
C ARG A 90 14.25 -1.82 7.47
N ASN A 91 15.11 -1.30 8.35
CA ASN A 91 14.90 0.00 8.99
C ASN A 91 14.86 1.19 8.01
N LYS A 92 15.26 1.00 6.75
CA LYS A 92 15.14 2.00 5.67
C LYS A 92 13.83 1.92 4.89
N ILE A 93 12.99 0.91 5.15
CA ILE A 93 11.77 0.65 4.40
C ILE A 93 10.57 1.24 5.13
N LEU A 94 9.70 1.92 4.37
CA LEU A 94 8.37 2.33 4.80
C LEU A 94 7.35 1.58 3.95
N VAL A 95 6.53 0.73 4.59
CA VAL A 95 5.44 0.02 3.92
C VAL A 95 4.25 0.95 3.72
N GLY A 96 3.74 1.03 2.50
CA GLY A 96 2.62 1.88 2.13
C GLY A 96 1.28 1.33 2.61
N LEU A 97 0.50 2.19 3.26
CA LEU A 97 -0.88 1.96 3.68
C LEU A 97 -1.80 2.93 2.91
N ASN A 98 -2.76 2.40 2.16
CA ASN A 98 -3.84 3.20 1.59
C ASN A 98 -4.90 3.48 2.67
N PHE A 99 -5.29 4.75 2.79
CA PHE A 99 -6.40 5.23 3.62
C PHE A 99 -7.67 5.52 2.79
N TYR A 100 -7.58 5.30 1.48
CA TYR A 100 -8.71 5.26 0.54
C TYR A 100 -9.04 3.83 0.14
N GLY A 101 -10.18 3.65 -0.50
CA GLY A 101 -10.59 2.39 -1.13
C GLY A 101 -11.14 2.60 -2.53
N TYR A 102 -11.74 1.56 -3.09
CA TYR A 102 -12.42 1.62 -4.37
C TYR A 102 -13.81 1.01 -4.31
N ASP A 103 -14.72 1.60 -5.09
CA ASP A 103 -16.06 1.14 -5.40
C ASP A 103 -16.10 0.77 -6.89
N TYR A 104 -16.41 -0.49 -7.17
CA TYR A 104 -16.44 -1.03 -8.51
C TYR A 104 -17.88 -1.35 -8.91
N SER A 105 -18.33 -0.80 -10.02
CA SER A 105 -19.57 -1.18 -10.71
C SER A 105 -19.25 -1.82 -12.07
N PRO A 106 -20.23 -2.38 -12.80
CA PRO A 106 -19.99 -2.95 -14.12
C PRO A 106 -19.40 -1.98 -15.15
N THR A 107 -19.62 -0.67 -14.96
CA THR A 107 -19.27 0.37 -15.94
C THR A 107 -18.23 1.36 -15.41
N ASN A 108 -17.93 1.37 -14.12
CA ASN A 108 -17.07 2.38 -13.51
C ASN A 108 -16.28 1.85 -12.31
N THR A 109 -15.10 2.42 -12.09
CA THR A 109 -14.32 2.27 -10.85
C THR A 109 -14.13 3.65 -10.25
N ARG A 110 -14.45 3.81 -8.97
CA ARG A 110 -14.37 5.08 -8.26
C ARG A 110 -13.55 4.95 -6.99
N ALA A 111 -12.59 5.85 -6.78
CA ALA A 111 -11.89 5.95 -5.50
C ALA A 111 -12.83 6.50 -4.41
N LEU A 112 -12.71 5.97 -3.20
CA LEU A 112 -13.48 6.37 -2.03
C LEU A 112 -12.56 6.90 -0.95
N VAL A 113 -12.93 8.04 -0.37
CA VAL A 113 -12.38 8.49 0.91
C VAL A 113 -13.43 8.31 2.01
N ASN A 114 -13.09 8.67 3.23
CA ASN A 114 -13.93 8.49 4.42
C ASN A 114 -15.38 8.96 4.24
N THR A 115 -15.62 10.10 3.61
CA THR A 115 -16.95 10.67 3.44
C THR A 115 -17.86 9.78 2.60
N GLU A 116 -17.38 9.29 1.45
CA GLU A 116 -18.13 8.44 0.55
C GLU A 116 -18.27 7.03 1.13
N TYR A 117 -17.22 6.52 1.79
CA TYR A 117 -17.30 5.26 2.52
C TYR A 117 -18.40 5.31 3.59
N SER A 118 -18.37 6.33 4.47
CA SER A 118 -19.38 6.54 5.51
C SER A 118 -20.79 6.68 4.94
N ALA A 119 -20.95 7.40 3.83
CA ALA A 119 -22.24 7.55 3.16
C ALA A 119 -22.80 6.21 2.65
N ILE A 120 -21.95 5.29 2.19
CA ILE A 120 -22.37 3.95 1.75
C ILE A 120 -22.70 3.06 2.96
N VAL A 121 -21.80 2.98 3.94
CA VAL A 121 -21.95 2.01 5.04
C VAL A 121 -23.04 2.37 6.05
N HIS A 122 -23.45 3.63 6.11
CA HIS A 122 -24.56 4.08 6.96
C HIS A 122 -25.88 4.29 6.20
N ASN A 123 -25.93 3.93 4.91
CA ASN A 123 -27.17 4.03 4.15
C ASN A 123 -28.05 2.81 4.38
N GLU A 124 -29.05 2.96 5.26
CA GLU A 124 -30.01 1.89 5.61
C GLU A 124 -30.88 1.42 4.43
N ALA A 125 -30.97 2.19 3.34
CA ALA A 125 -31.67 1.78 2.13
C ALA A 125 -30.85 0.80 1.27
N LEU A 126 -29.55 0.68 1.51
CA LEU A 126 -28.70 -0.30 0.85
C LEU A 126 -28.70 -1.61 1.63
N ASP A 127 -29.03 -2.71 0.94
CA ASP A 127 -28.79 -4.06 1.43
C ASP A 127 -27.28 -4.38 1.31
N LEU A 128 -26.49 -3.80 2.23
CA LEU A 128 -25.04 -3.90 2.25
C LEU A 128 -24.60 -5.17 2.97
N ALA A 129 -24.02 -6.10 2.21
CA ALA A 129 -23.31 -7.24 2.75
C ALA A 129 -21.81 -6.93 2.89
N CYS A 130 -21.18 -7.38 3.97
CA CYS A 130 -19.73 -7.30 4.14
C CYS A 130 -19.14 -8.66 4.53
N LYS A 131 -17.95 -8.98 4.01
CA LYS A 131 -17.24 -10.22 4.27
C LYS A 131 -15.76 -9.96 4.49
N TRP A 132 -15.25 -10.46 5.61
CA TRP A 132 -13.81 -10.44 5.87
C TRP A 132 -13.08 -11.49 5.03
N SER A 133 -12.10 -11.06 4.24
CA SER A 133 -11.18 -11.96 3.54
C SER A 133 -9.99 -12.29 4.44
N HIS A 134 -9.92 -13.55 4.90
CA HIS A 134 -8.76 -14.04 5.65
C HIS A 134 -7.48 -14.11 4.80
N GLU A 135 -7.62 -14.30 3.49
CA GLU A 135 -6.50 -14.36 2.53
C GLU A 135 -5.87 -12.98 2.34
N TYR A 136 -6.68 -11.95 2.14
CA TYR A 136 -6.20 -10.60 1.84
C TYR A 136 -6.04 -9.72 3.08
N ARG A 137 -6.69 -10.10 4.19
CA ARG A 137 -6.84 -9.28 5.40
C ARG A 137 -7.44 -7.92 5.07
N GLU A 138 -8.54 -7.95 4.31
CA GLU A 138 -9.36 -6.80 3.92
C GLU A 138 -10.84 -7.17 4.01
N MET A 139 -11.68 -6.15 4.09
CA MET A 139 -13.13 -6.29 4.03
C MET A 139 -13.60 -6.09 2.59
N GLU A 140 -14.37 -7.05 2.10
CA GLU A 140 -15.12 -6.94 0.86
C GLU A 140 -16.55 -6.51 1.22
N PHE A 141 -17.07 -5.51 0.53
CA PHE A 141 -18.44 -5.04 0.66
C PHE A 141 -19.17 -5.25 -0.66
N ARG A 142 -20.44 -5.67 -0.60
CA ARG A 142 -21.30 -5.82 -1.78
C ARG A 142 -22.66 -5.21 -1.50
N TYR A 143 -23.15 -4.44 -2.46
CA TYR A 143 -24.46 -3.81 -2.39
C TYR A 143 -25.01 -3.58 -3.80
N LYS A 144 -26.27 -3.18 -3.91
CA LYS A 144 -26.94 -2.98 -5.20
C LYS A 144 -27.45 -1.55 -5.32
N VAL A 145 -27.19 -0.92 -6.46
CA VAL A 145 -27.71 0.42 -6.81
C VAL A 145 -28.27 0.35 -8.23
N HIS A 146 -29.52 0.78 -8.43
CA HIS A 146 -30.19 0.76 -9.74
C HIS A 146 -30.07 -0.57 -10.52
N ASN A 147 -30.17 -1.69 -9.80
CA ASN A 147 -29.94 -3.05 -10.30
C ASN A 147 -28.50 -3.44 -10.68
N GLU A 148 -27.52 -2.55 -10.54
CA GLU A 148 -26.09 -2.86 -10.68
C GLU A 148 -25.53 -3.38 -9.36
N ILE A 149 -24.69 -4.41 -9.43
CA ILE A 149 -23.97 -4.94 -8.28
C ILE A 149 -22.67 -4.16 -8.14
N HIS A 150 -22.47 -3.59 -6.96
CA HIS A 150 -21.23 -2.93 -6.59
C HIS A 150 -20.40 -3.87 -5.71
N GLU A 151 -19.08 -3.84 -5.92
CA GLU A 151 -18.09 -4.43 -5.03
C GLU A 151 -17.20 -3.32 -4.52
N MET A 152 -17.09 -3.16 -3.21
CA MET A 152 -16.31 -2.11 -2.58
C MET A 152 -15.23 -2.72 -1.68
N TRP A 153 -14.02 -2.17 -1.78
CA TRP A 153 -12.87 -2.52 -0.95
C TRP A 153 -12.34 -1.25 -0.32
N TYR A 154 -12.61 -1.06 0.97
CA TYR A 154 -12.13 0.08 1.75
C TYR A 154 -11.43 -0.43 3.03
N PRO A 155 -10.32 0.20 3.46
CA PRO A 155 -9.63 -0.20 4.67
C PRO A 155 -10.57 -0.20 5.89
N THR A 156 -10.38 -1.14 6.80
CA THR A 156 -11.09 -1.20 8.08
C THR A 156 -10.06 -1.16 9.21
N PRO A 157 -10.47 -0.87 10.46
CA PRO A 157 -9.55 -0.92 11.61
C PRO A 157 -8.75 -2.22 11.67
N ASN A 158 -9.41 -3.36 11.39
CA ASN A 158 -8.77 -4.67 11.34
C ASN A 158 -7.74 -4.81 10.21
N SER A 159 -8.01 -4.27 9.01
CA SER A 159 -7.08 -4.38 7.88
C SER A 159 -5.88 -3.45 8.07
N VAL A 160 -6.07 -2.25 8.61
CA VAL A 160 -4.99 -1.31 8.95
C VAL A 160 -4.10 -1.91 10.04
N ARG A 161 -4.70 -2.38 11.14
CA ARG A 161 -3.98 -3.06 12.21
C ARG A 161 -3.16 -4.24 11.69
N ALA A 162 -3.73 -5.10 10.83
CA ALA A 162 -3.00 -6.25 10.30
C ALA A 162 -1.72 -5.86 9.54
N ARG A 163 -1.72 -4.72 8.85
CA ARG A 163 -0.53 -4.22 8.11
C ARG A 163 0.48 -3.53 9.02
N ILE A 164 0.02 -2.86 10.07
CA ILE A 164 0.90 -2.33 11.11
C ILE A 164 1.55 -3.48 11.89
N ASP A 165 0.82 -4.54 12.20
CA ASP A 165 1.38 -5.73 12.84
C ASP A 165 2.40 -6.42 11.91
N LEU A 166 2.13 -6.47 10.60
CA LEU A 166 3.11 -6.92 9.60
C LEU A 166 4.36 -6.01 9.57
N SER A 167 4.21 -4.69 9.64
CA SER A 167 5.36 -3.77 9.61
C SER A 167 6.24 -3.97 10.84
N ARG A 168 5.64 -4.17 12.01
CA ARG A 168 6.31 -4.51 13.27
C ARG A 168 7.05 -5.85 13.16
N GLU A 169 6.37 -6.89 12.65
CA GLU A 169 6.96 -8.21 12.44
C GLU A 169 8.18 -8.16 11.52
N LEU A 170 8.08 -7.38 10.44
CA LEU A 170 9.16 -7.23 9.48
C LEU A 170 10.23 -6.21 9.91
N ASN A 171 10.04 -5.48 11.01
CA ASN A 171 10.92 -4.39 11.46
C ASN A 171 11.12 -3.30 10.38
N VAL A 172 10.02 -2.86 9.78
CA VAL A 172 9.94 -1.75 8.82
C VAL A 172 9.04 -0.64 9.37
N GLY A 173 9.23 0.60 8.89
CA GLY A 173 8.30 1.69 9.17
C GLY A 173 7.06 1.63 8.26
N ILE A 174 6.18 2.62 8.39
CA ILE A 174 4.96 2.77 7.58
C ILE A 174 4.95 4.11 6.85
N SER A 175 4.26 4.19 5.71
CA SER A 175 3.89 5.43 5.03
C SER A 175 2.41 5.39 4.66
N ILE A 176 1.70 6.51 4.83
CA ILE A 176 0.24 6.56 4.66
C ILE A 176 -0.12 7.42 3.46
N TRP A 177 -0.96 6.89 2.57
CA TRP A 177 -1.57 7.63 1.47
C TRP A 177 -3.10 7.67 1.62
N GLU A 178 -3.71 8.80 1.96
CA GLU A 178 -3.10 9.96 2.61
C GLU A 178 -3.85 10.31 3.91
N ILE A 179 -3.23 11.13 4.74
CA ILE A 179 -3.88 11.67 5.93
C ILE A 179 -5.08 12.52 5.48
N GLY A 180 -6.25 12.26 6.06
CA GLY A 180 -7.51 12.90 5.72
C GLY A 180 -8.45 12.05 4.87
N GLN A 181 -7.97 10.95 4.27
CA GLN A 181 -8.82 10.02 3.53
C GLN A 181 -9.38 8.91 4.40
N GLY A 182 -8.70 8.56 5.49
CA GLY A 182 -9.09 7.49 6.41
C GLY A 182 -10.13 7.90 7.44
N ILE A 183 -10.67 6.92 8.17
CA ILE A 183 -11.58 7.15 9.30
C ILE A 183 -10.79 7.30 10.62
N GLU A 184 -11.36 8.00 11.61
CA GLU A 184 -10.69 8.27 12.90
C GLU A 184 -10.09 7.03 13.59
N PRO A 185 -10.77 5.85 13.63
CA PRO A 185 -10.20 4.68 14.29
C PRO A 185 -8.90 4.12 13.66
N PHE A 186 -8.48 4.58 12.47
CA PHE A 186 -7.19 4.15 11.92
C PHE A 186 -6.01 4.70 12.71
N TYR A 187 -6.15 5.90 13.28
CA TYR A 187 -5.05 6.58 13.98
C TYR A 187 -4.77 5.98 15.36
N ASP A 188 -5.73 5.26 15.96
CA ASP A 188 -5.57 4.58 17.26
C ASP A 188 -4.51 3.46 17.26
N TYR A 189 -4.07 3.02 16.07
CA TYR A 189 -3.08 1.95 15.91
C TYR A 189 -1.66 2.42 15.57
N LEU A 190 -1.49 3.72 15.31
CA LEU A 190 -0.22 4.34 14.89
C LEU A 190 0.74 4.57 16.05
#